data_AF-A0A285N4T5-F1
#
_entry.id   AF-A0A285N4T5-F1
#
_cell.length_a   1.000
_cell.length_b   1.000
_cell.length_c   1.000
_cell.angle_alpha   90.00
_cell.angle_beta   90.00
_cell.angle_gamma   90.00
#
_symmetry.space_group_name_H-M   'P 1'
#
loop_
_entity.id
_entity.type
_entity.pdbx_description
1 polymer ?
#
loop_
_entity_poly.entity_id
_entity_poly.type
_entity_poly.pdbx_seq_one_letter_code
_entity_poly.pdbx_strand_id
1 'polypeptide(L)'
;MKIQNIVFNRLGNNLSILIDYNQRQIQIWDEVYFTIKDRYVEISSICIDKDFMKIRMDIYFREDRDYIDFLFEKEKVYIKNLGEFEPDDEGFSGSVQETEILFKIGMNTELRNLIRGEKIFIPQQDFFKNVALIFMS
;
A
#
# COMPACT_ATOMS: atom_id res chain seq x y z
N MET A 1 -5.99 -3.54 16.06
CA MET A 1 -5.41 -4.34 14.97
C MET A 1 -4.89 -5.66 15.52
N LYS A 2 -5.19 -6.76 14.85
CA LYS A 2 -4.54 -8.05 15.06
C LYS A 2 -4.23 -8.65 13.70
N ILE A 3 -2.98 -9.05 13.48
CA ILE A 3 -2.60 -9.79 12.27
C ILE A 3 -2.99 -11.25 12.48
N GLN A 4 -3.88 -11.77 11.63
CA GLN A 4 -4.37 -13.15 11.73
C GLN A 4 -3.55 -14.12 10.88
N ASN A 5 -3.16 -13.69 9.67
CA ASN A 5 -2.40 -14.51 8.75
C ASN A 5 -1.45 -13.64 7.91
N ILE A 6 -0.23 -14.12 7.71
CA ILE A 6 0.69 -13.61 6.69
C ILE A 6 1.22 -14.81 5.92
N VAL A 7 0.91 -14.83 4.62
CA VAL A 7 1.54 -15.72 3.66
C VAL A 7 2.49 -14.87 2.83
N PHE A 8 3.79 -15.02 3.07
CA PHE A 8 4.83 -14.39 2.26
C PHE A 8 5.56 -15.48 1.46
N ASN A 9 5.23 -15.61 0.18
CA ASN A 9 5.82 -16.60 -0.72
C ASN A 9 6.55 -15.90 -1.86
N ARG A 10 7.84 -15.65 -1.63
CA ARG A 10 8.70 -15.00 -2.63
C ARG A 10 8.90 -15.85 -3.90
N LEU A 11 8.89 -17.18 -3.79
CA LEU A 11 9.08 -18.07 -4.95
C LEU A 11 7.85 -18.09 -5.86
N GLY A 12 6.65 -18.08 -5.29
CA GLY A 12 5.39 -17.97 -6.03
C GLY A 12 4.97 -16.53 -6.35
N ASN A 13 5.81 -15.55 -6.00
CA ASN A 13 5.54 -14.12 -6.11
C ASN A 13 4.19 -13.68 -5.53
N ASN A 14 3.84 -14.15 -4.33
CA ASN A 14 2.55 -13.83 -3.72
C ASN A 14 2.66 -13.47 -2.24
N LEU A 15 1.92 -12.43 -1.87
CA LEU A 15 1.70 -11.97 -0.51
C LEU A 15 0.20 -11.99 -0.23
N SER A 16 -0.19 -12.52 0.93
CA SER A 16 -1.52 -12.34 1.49
C SER A 16 -1.41 -12.00 2.97
N ILE A 17 -2.01 -10.88 3.39
CA ILE A 17 -2.05 -10.45 4.79
C ILE A 17 -3.50 -10.29 5.20
N LEU A 18 -3.92 -11.00 6.24
CA LEU A 18 -5.23 -10.84 6.86
C LEU A 18 -5.10 -10.01 8.15
N ILE A 19 -5.75 -8.85 8.17
CA ILE A 19 -5.69 -7.89 9.27
C ILE A 19 -7.10 -7.67 9.85
N ASP A 20 -7.23 -7.92 11.15
CA ASP A 20 -8.44 -7.60 11.90
C ASP A 20 -8.32 -6.21 12.53
N TYR A 21 -9.19 -5.31 12.10
CA TYR A 21 -9.52 -4.06 12.77
C TYR A 21 -10.80 -4.24 13.60
N ASN A 22 -11.06 -3.35 14.57
CA ASN A 22 -12.11 -3.55 15.58
C ASN A 22 -13.46 -4.03 15.02
N GLN A 23 -13.91 -3.49 13.87
CA GLN A 23 -15.18 -3.82 13.23
C GLN A 23 -15.02 -4.31 11.78
N ARG A 24 -13.79 -4.53 11.30
CA ARG A 24 -13.51 -4.81 9.89
C ARG A 24 -12.36 -5.79 9.75
N GLN A 25 -12.42 -6.63 8.74
CA GLN A 25 -11.32 -7.51 8.36
C GLN A 25 -10.93 -7.15 6.93
N ILE A 26 -9.64 -6.88 6.72
CA ILE A 26 -9.08 -6.55 5.41
C ILE A 26 -8.07 -7.62 5.03
N GLN A 27 -8.13 -8.10 3.79
CA GLN A 27 -7.16 -9.05 3.27
C GLN A 27 -6.40 -8.44 2.11
N ILE A 28 -5.15 -8.03 2.36
CA ILE A 28 -4.27 -7.47 1.33
C ILE A 28 -3.68 -8.61 0.51
N TRP A 29 -3.94 -8.62 -0.80
CA TRP A 29 -3.40 -9.62 -1.74
C TRP A 29 -2.56 -8.88 -2.78
N ASP A 30 -1.29 -9.25 -2.88
CA ASP A 30 -0.37 -8.58 -3.80
C ASP A 30 0.73 -9.52 -4.28
N GLU A 31 1.48 -9.07 -5.27
CA GLU A 31 2.74 -9.67 -5.67
C GLU A 31 3.85 -9.23 -4.69
N VAL A 32 4.80 -10.12 -4.41
CA VAL A 32 5.96 -9.76 -3.56
C VAL A 32 6.89 -8.80 -4.28
N TYR A 33 6.97 -8.93 -5.60
CA TYR A 33 7.70 -8.05 -6.49
C TYR A 33 6.96 -7.88 -7.81
N PHE A 34 7.11 -6.70 -8.41
CA PHE A 34 6.46 -6.34 -9.67
C PHE A 34 7.26 -5.24 -10.38
N THR A 35 6.92 -4.99 -11.65
CA THR A 35 7.51 -3.91 -12.44
C THR A 35 6.45 -2.89 -12.80
N ILE A 36 6.75 -1.60 -12.57
CA ILE A 36 5.92 -0.49 -13.00
C ILE A 36 6.78 0.39 -13.90
N LYS A 37 6.38 0.52 -15.18
CA LYS A 37 7.17 1.18 -16.23
C LYS A 37 8.56 0.53 -16.34
N ASP A 38 9.61 1.26 -15.98
CA ASP A 38 11.02 0.88 -16.02
C ASP A 38 11.64 0.68 -14.62
N ARG A 39 10.81 0.57 -13.58
CA ARG A 39 11.23 0.43 -12.19
C ARG A 39 10.82 -0.92 -11.61
N TYR A 40 11.78 -1.59 -10.96
CA TYR A 40 11.53 -2.82 -10.22
C TYR A 40 11.14 -2.48 -8.78
N VAL A 41 10.08 -3.10 -8.29
CA VAL A 41 9.55 -2.87 -6.95
C VAL A 41 9.49 -4.20 -6.21
N GLU A 42 9.95 -4.24 -4.96
CA GLU A 42 9.85 -5.44 -4.12
C GLU A 42 9.54 -5.10 -2.67
N ILE A 43 8.81 -5.98 -2.00
CA ILE A 43 8.70 -5.97 -0.54
C ILE A 43 9.99 -6.55 0.04
N SER A 44 10.79 -5.69 0.67
CA SER A 44 12.11 -6.05 1.17
C SER A 44 12.14 -6.40 2.65
N SER A 45 11.16 -5.92 3.43
CA SER A 45 11.05 -6.30 4.83
C SER A 45 9.62 -6.23 5.35
N ILE A 46 9.31 -7.15 6.26
CA ILE A 46 8.07 -7.18 7.04
C ILE A 46 8.50 -7.37 8.50
N CYS A 47 8.06 -6.46 9.37
CA CYS A 47 8.28 -6.52 10.81
C CYS A 47 6.92 -6.47 11.51
N ILE A 48 6.69 -7.38 12.44
CA ILE A 48 5.42 -7.48 13.16
C ILE A 48 5.75 -7.43 14.64
N ASP A 49 5.10 -6.51 15.34
CA ASP A 49 5.07 -6.43 16.79
C ASP A 49 3.61 -6.58 17.26
N LYS A 50 3.39 -6.58 18.57
CA LYS A 50 2.06 -6.70 19.18
C LYS A 50 1.11 -5.59 18.74
N ASP A 51 1.64 -4.39 18.56
CA ASP A 51 0.83 -3.19 18.35
C ASP A 51 0.87 -2.67 16.91
N PHE A 52 1.85 -3.10 16.11
CA PHE A 52 2.03 -2.62 14.74
C PHE A 52 2.60 -3.69 13.80
N MET A 53 2.38 -3.48 12.50
CA MET A 53 3.10 -4.16 11.44
C MET A 53 3.74 -3.10 10.55
N LYS A 54 5.04 -3.23 10.29
CA LYS A 54 5.79 -2.37 9.37
C LYS A 54 6.19 -3.15 8.14
N ILE A 55 5.95 -2.58 6.96
CA ILE A 55 6.39 -3.14 5.69
C ILE A 55 7.24 -2.09 4.98
N ARG A 56 8.37 -2.51 4.42
CA ARG A 56 9.17 -1.69 3.50
C ARG A 56 9.11 -2.28 2.11
N MET A 57 8.89 -1.39 1.16
CA MET A 57 8.98 -1.67 -0.26
C MET A 57 10.11 -0.86 -0.86
N ASP A 58 11.06 -1.51 -1.51
CA ASP A 58 12.15 -0.85 -2.23
C ASP A 58 11.78 -0.68 -3.71
N ILE A 59 12.18 0.46 -4.28
CA ILE A 59 11.98 0.82 -5.68
C ILE A 59 13.36 1.04 -6.29
N TYR A 60 13.69 0.25 -7.30
CA TYR A 60 14.99 0.29 -7.97
C TYR A 60 14.83 0.91 -9.37
N PHE A 61 15.67 1.88 -9.66
CA PHE A 61 15.80 2.46 -10.98
C PHE A 61 17.28 2.69 -11.32
N ARG A 62 17.83 1.86 -12.22
CA ARG A 62 19.26 1.86 -12.54
C ARG A 62 20.11 1.66 -11.27
N GLU A 63 20.93 2.64 -10.90
CA GLU A 63 21.78 2.62 -9.69
C GLU A 63 21.08 3.30 -8.49
N ASP A 64 19.94 3.95 -8.70
CA ASP A 64 19.19 4.63 -7.66
C ASP A 64 18.23 3.68 -6.94
N ARG A 65 18.08 3.90 -5.64
CA ARG A 65 17.14 3.19 -4.76
C ARG A 65 16.32 4.16 -3.96
N ASP A 66 15.00 4.06 -4.12
CA ASP A 66 14.01 4.69 -3.26
C ASP A 66 13.26 3.63 -2.44
N TYR A 67 12.44 4.08 -1.49
CA TYR A 67 11.62 3.18 -0.69
C TYR A 67 10.31 3.83 -0.22
N ILE A 68 9.31 2.99 0.00
CA ILE A 68 8.04 3.34 0.66
C ILE A 68 7.94 2.53 1.95
N ASP A 69 7.71 3.22 3.06
CA ASP A 69 7.44 2.61 4.36
C ASP A 69 5.94 2.65 4.65
N PHE A 70 5.41 1.51 5.06
CA PHE A 70 4.03 1.30 5.50
C PHE A 70 4.04 0.96 6.98
N LEU A 71 3.21 1.62 7.78
CA LEU A 71 3.02 1.33 9.19
C LEU A 71 1.54 1.09 9.45
N PHE A 72 1.18 -0.17 9.66
CA PHE A 72 -0.15 -0.60 10.05
C PHE A 72 -0.25 -0.57 11.57
N GLU A 73 -1.17 0.23 12.08
CA GLU A 73 -1.45 0.41 13.51
C GLU A 73 -2.87 -0.03 13.84
N LYS A 74 -3.30 0.22 15.08
CA LYS A 74 -4.56 -0.29 15.62
C LYS A 74 -5.79 -0.04 14.74
N GLU A 75 -5.86 1.12 14.08
CA GLU A 75 -7.06 1.64 13.38
C GLU A 75 -6.76 2.23 11.99
N LYS A 76 -5.49 2.28 11.59
CA LYS A 76 -5.07 2.94 10.35
C LYS A 76 -3.79 2.32 9.78
N VAL A 77 -3.53 2.62 8.52
CA VAL A 77 -2.20 2.49 7.91
C VAL A 77 -1.65 3.87 7.59
N TYR A 78 -0.43 4.13 8.03
CA TYR A 78 0.36 5.28 7.62
C TYR A 78 1.28 4.88 6.47
N ILE A 79 1.22 5.63 5.37
CA ILE A 79 2.06 5.45 4.20
C ILE A 79 2.95 6.68 4.08
N LYS A 80 4.27 6.48 4.19
CA LYS A 80 5.24 7.57 4.15
C LYS A 80 5.07 8.40 2.87
N ASN A 81 5.00 9.73 3.02
CA ASN A 81 4.80 10.71 1.95
C ASN A 81 3.44 10.60 1.21
N LEU A 82 2.47 9.84 1.73
CA LEU A 82 1.13 9.77 1.18
C LEU A 82 0.05 10.13 2.22
N GLY A 83 0.21 9.68 3.46
CA GLY A 83 -0.64 10.06 4.59
C GLY A 83 -1.25 8.88 5.33
N GLU A 84 -2.35 9.15 6.03
CA GLU A 84 -3.09 8.18 6.85
C GLU A 84 -4.32 7.66 6.10
N PHE A 85 -4.52 6.35 6.18
CA PHE A 85 -5.66 5.67 5.58
C PHE A 85 -6.33 4.75 6.60
N GLU A 86 -7.65 4.79 6.63
CA GLU A 86 -8.48 3.96 7.50
C GLU A 86 -9.05 2.78 6.72
N PRO A 87 -9.22 1.60 7.34
CA PRO A 87 -9.86 0.45 6.71
C PRO A 87 -11.25 0.79 6.17
N ASP A 88 -11.45 0.66 4.86
CA ASP A 88 -12.70 0.97 4.19
C ASP A 88 -13.22 -0.17 3.32
N ASP A 89 -14.37 -0.77 3.64
CA ASP A 89 -14.99 -1.91 2.95
C ASP A 89 -13.98 -2.98 2.47
N GLU A 90 -13.56 -2.90 1.20
CA GLU A 90 -12.62 -3.81 0.51
C GLU A 90 -11.21 -3.20 0.33
N GLY A 91 -10.78 -2.30 1.22
CA GLY A 91 -9.51 -1.59 1.09
C GLY A 91 -9.26 -0.56 2.19
N PHE A 92 -8.70 0.58 1.80
CA PHE A 92 -8.33 1.67 2.69
C PHE A 92 -8.67 3.02 2.09
N SER A 93 -9.32 3.89 2.86
CA SER A 93 -9.68 5.25 2.46
C SER A 93 -8.91 6.29 3.27
N GLY A 94 -8.35 7.28 2.59
CA GLY A 94 -7.61 8.37 3.21
C GLY A 94 -7.85 9.69 2.50
N SER A 95 -7.86 10.78 3.25
CA SER A 95 -7.78 12.12 2.68
C SER A 95 -6.32 12.48 2.50
N VAL A 96 -5.90 12.78 1.27
CA VAL A 96 -4.53 13.23 1.01
C VAL A 96 -4.46 14.74 1.12
N GLN A 97 -3.59 15.20 2.01
CA GLN A 97 -3.41 16.63 2.31
C GLN A 97 -2.64 17.35 1.20
N GLU A 98 -1.84 16.64 0.43
CA GLU A 98 -1.02 17.22 -0.63
C GLU A 98 -1.78 17.29 -1.96
N THR A 99 -2.13 18.51 -2.37
CA THR A 99 -2.85 18.77 -3.64
C THR A 99 -2.10 18.22 -4.87
N GLU A 100 -0.76 18.19 -4.82
CA GLU A 100 0.07 17.64 -5.90
C GLU A 100 -0.17 16.14 -6.12
N ILE A 101 -0.38 15.36 -5.05
CA ILE A 101 -0.65 13.93 -5.15
C ILE A 101 -2.03 13.69 -5.79
N LEU A 102 -3.05 14.44 -5.37
CA LEU A 102 -4.39 14.37 -5.97
C LEU A 102 -4.34 14.74 -7.46
N PHE A 103 -3.52 15.73 -7.82
CA PHE A 103 -3.32 16.12 -9.21
C PHE A 103 -2.64 14.99 -10.02
N LYS A 104 -1.57 14.39 -9.51
CA LYS A 104 -0.88 13.25 -10.14
C LYS A 104 -1.83 12.09 -10.42
N ILE A 105 -2.65 11.73 -9.43
CA ILE A 105 -3.65 10.66 -9.55
C ILE A 105 -4.72 11.02 -10.58
N GLY A 106 -5.21 12.27 -10.56
CA GLY A 106 -6.20 12.75 -11.53
C GLY A 106 -5.67 12.78 -12.98
N MET A 107 -4.36 12.97 -13.18
CA MET A 107 -3.74 12.94 -14.50
C MET A 107 -3.45 11.52 -15.00
N ASN A 108 -3.26 10.56 -14.11
CA ASN A 108 -2.99 9.18 -14.47
C ASN A 108 -4.28 8.38 -14.65
N THR A 109 -4.63 8.03 -15.89
CA THR A 109 -5.86 7.30 -16.22
C THR A 109 -6.00 5.97 -15.46
N GLU A 110 -4.89 5.32 -15.12
CA GLU A 110 -4.88 4.06 -14.34
C GLU A 110 -5.27 4.31 -12.87
N LEU A 111 -4.99 5.49 -12.34
CA LEU A 111 -5.21 5.84 -10.93
C LEU A 111 -6.47 6.65 -10.67
N ARG A 112 -7.13 7.18 -11.71
CA ARG A 112 -8.38 7.96 -11.56
C ARG A 112 -9.45 7.24 -10.76
N ASN A 113 -9.53 5.91 -10.91
CA ASN A 113 -10.51 5.08 -10.21
C ASN A 113 -10.24 4.96 -8.71
N LEU A 114 -9.05 5.35 -8.24
CA LEU A 114 -8.73 5.44 -6.81
C LEU A 114 -9.34 6.69 -6.16
N ILE A 115 -9.74 7.71 -6.92
CA ILE A 115 -10.41 8.89 -6.37
C ILE A 115 -11.90 8.58 -6.15
N ARG A 116 -12.36 8.68 -4.91
CA ARG A 116 -13.78 8.54 -4.52
C ARG A 116 -14.21 9.78 -3.74
N GLY A 117 -14.86 10.73 -4.44
CA GLY A 117 -15.21 12.02 -3.87
C GLY A 117 -13.96 12.82 -3.49
N GLU A 118 -13.84 13.19 -2.21
CA GLU A 118 -12.69 13.94 -1.66
C GLU A 118 -11.62 13.03 -1.04
N LYS A 119 -11.73 11.71 -1.24
CA LYS A 119 -10.81 10.71 -0.67
C LYS A 119 -10.12 9.90 -1.77
N ILE A 120 -8.98 9.34 -1.40
CA ILE A 120 -8.34 8.25 -2.14
C ILE A 120 -8.74 6.94 -1.48
N PHE A 121 -9.22 6.01 -2.29
CA PHE A 121 -9.49 4.63 -1.94
C PHE A 121 -8.44 3.72 -2.60
N ILE A 122 -7.71 2.97 -1.77
CA ILE A 122 -6.73 1.98 -2.22
C ILE A 122 -7.33 0.59 -1.97
N PRO A 123 -7.62 -0.20 -3.01
CA PRO A 123 -8.21 -1.52 -2.85
C PRO A 123 -7.24 -2.48 -2.14
N GLN A 124 -7.79 -3.48 -1.45
CA GLN A 124 -6.99 -4.52 -0.79
C GLN A 124 -6.26 -5.44 -1.78
N GLN A 125 -6.81 -5.60 -2.99
CA GLN A 125 -6.14 -6.27 -4.10
C GLN A 125 -5.15 -5.30 -4.76
N ASP A 126 -3.93 -5.76 -5.00
CA ASP A 126 -2.84 -4.97 -5.57
C ASP A 126 -2.55 -3.71 -4.74
N PHE A 127 -2.74 -3.77 -3.41
CA PHE A 127 -2.63 -2.62 -2.51
C PHE A 127 -1.27 -1.91 -2.62
N PHE A 128 -0.17 -2.64 -2.48
CA PHE A 128 1.20 -2.10 -2.57
C PHE A 128 1.50 -1.62 -3.98
N LYS A 129 1.04 -2.35 -5.01
CA LYS A 129 1.19 -1.93 -6.41
C LYS A 129 0.47 -0.61 -6.70
N ASN A 130 -0.74 -0.42 -6.21
CA ASN A 130 -1.48 0.84 -6.34
C ASN A 130 -0.77 2.00 -5.63
N VAL A 131 -0.24 1.77 -4.43
CA VAL A 131 0.55 2.78 -3.71
C VAL A 131 1.84 3.12 -4.46
N ALA A 132 2.53 2.11 -5.01
CA ALA A 132 3.73 2.29 -5.81
C ALA A 132 3.43 3.14 -7.07
N LEU A 133 2.31 2.87 -7.76
CA LEU A 133 1.88 3.66 -8.91
C LEU A 133 1.64 5.14 -8.57
N ILE A 134 1.00 5.42 -7.42
CA ILE A 134 0.80 6.80 -6.94
C ILE A 134 2.15 7.49 -6.72
N PHE A 135 3.08 6.81 -6.02
CA PHE A 135 4.39 7.36 -5.69
C PHE A 135 5.26 7.66 -6.93
N MET A 136 5.10 6.86 -7.98
CA MET A 136 5.88 6.97 -9.24
C MET A 136 5.17 7.76 -10.35
N SER A 137 4.01 8.36 -10.06
CA SER A 137 3.28 9.25 -10.97
C SER A 137 3.73 10.70 -10.87
#